data_AF-A0A386WEU2-F1
#
_entry.id   AF-A0A386WEU2-F1
#
_cell.length_a   1.000
_cell.length_b   1.000
_cell.length_c   1.000
_cell.angle_alpha   90.00
_cell.angle_beta   90.00
_cell.angle_gamma   90.00
#
_symmetry.space_group_name_H-M   'P 1'
#
loop_
_entity.id
_entity.type
_entity.pdbx_description
1 polymer ?
#
loop_
_entity_poly.entity_id
_entity_poly.type
_entity_poly.pdbx_seq_one_letter_code
_entity_poly.pdbx_strand_id
1 'polypeptide(L)'
;MGRIEVEEVRDYLDRGMVAGREAVAAGLDRIELSDDVLDEYEDVLDLAEEPGTSHLMSALLACVDAPDGLTGEVLYGVLSFCYEGLLDREEVPEWTEEAERANARCVETIAFQKRLVREAMPR
;
A
#
# COMPACT_ATOMS: atom_id res chain seq x y z
N MET A 1 -12.62 1.64 -9.64
CA MET A 1 -12.21 1.24 -8.30
C MET A 1 -13.49 1.02 -7.51
N GLY A 2 -13.69 -0.18 -6.96
CA GLY A 2 -14.82 -0.43 -6.04
C GLY A 2 -14.69 0.49 -4.82
N ARG A 3 -15.80 0.79 -4.15
CA ARG A 3 -15.76 1.53 -2.90
C ARG A 3 -15.52 0.52 -1.77
N ILE A 4 -14.51 0.78 -0.92
CA ILE A 4 -14.26 0.05 0.33
C ILE A 4 -15.56 -0.08 1.10
N GLU A 5 -16.04 -1.29 1.35
CA GLU A 5 -17.41 -1.50 1.85
C GLU A 5 -17.59 -1.05 3.29
N VAL A 6 -16.59 -1.27 4.15
CA VAL A 6 -16.61 -0.91 5.57
C VAL A 6 -16.18 0.55 5.75
N GLU A 7 -17.02 1.34 6.44
CA GLU A 7 -16.83 2.78 6.61
C GLU A 7 -15.59 3.09 7.45
N GLU A 8 -15.39 2.38 8.55
CA GLU A 8 -14.23 2.52 9.45
C GLU A 8 -12.91 2.27 8.71
N VAL A 9 -12.87 1.23 7.85
CA VAL A 9 -11.70 0.89 7.05
C VAL A 9 -11.42 1.97 6.00
N ARG A 10 -12.48 2.48 5.36
CA ARG A 10 -12.35 3.59 4.41
C ARG A 10 -11.84 4.85 5.09
N ASP A 11 -12.40 5.20 6.24
CA ASP A 11 -12.04 6.41 6.99
C ASP A 11 -10.60 6.34 7.51
N TYR A 12 -10.16 5.16 7.95
CA TYR A 12 -8.76 4.91 8.30
C TYR A 12 -7.83 5.16 7.12
N LEU A 13 -8.13 4.54 5.97
CA LEU A 13 -7.32 4.70 4.76
C LEU A 13 -7.35 6.14 4.23
N ASP A 14 -8.49 6.81 4.27
CA ASP A 14 -8.62 8.20 3.83
C ASP A 14 -7.78 9.14 4.70
N ARG A 15 -7.79 8.97 6.03
CA ARG A 15 -6.91 9.71 6.96
C ARG A 15 -5.43 9.48 6.62
N GLY A 16 -5.05 8.21 6.42
CA GLY A 16 -3.70 7.84 6.01
C GLY A 16 -3.25 8.49 4.71
N MET A 17 -4.10 8.44 3.68
CA MET A 17 -3.82 9.01 2.37
C MET A 17 -3.80 10.54 2.39
N VAL A 18 -4.60 11.18 3.24
CA VAL A 18 -4.51 12.64 3.48
C VAL A 18 -3.15 12.99 4.07
N ALA A 19 -2.74 12.32 5.15
CA ALA A 19 -1.44 12.55 5.78
C ALA A 19 -0.28 12.32 4.80
N GLY A 20 -0.33 11.25 4.00
CA GLY A 20 0.67 11.00 2.96
C GLY A 20 0.74 12.09 1.89
N ARG A 21 -0.41 12.59 1.42
CA ARG A 21 -0.45 13.71 0.46
C ARG A 21 0.12 14.99 1.06
N GLU A 22 -0.19 15.28 2.31
CA GLU A 22 0.32 16.46 3.02
C GLU A 22 1.83 16.38 3.23
N ALA A 23 2.35 15.21 3.62
CA ALA A 23 3.78 14.96 3.77
C ALA A 23 4.54 15.18 2.44
N VAL A 24 4.04 14.61 1.34
CA VAL A 24 4.61 14.81 0.00
C VAL A 24 4.58 16.28 -0.42
N ALA A 25 3.45 16.98 -0.19
CA ALA A 25 3.31 18.39 -0.53
C ALA A 25 4.26 19.29 0.29
N ALA A 26 4.55 18.91 1.53
CA ALA A 26 5.48 19.59 2.42
C ALA A 26 6.95 19.19 2.19
N GLY A 27 7.22 18.22 1.32
CA GLY A 27 8.58 17.70 1.06
C GLY A 27 9.16 16.97 2.28
N LEU A 28 8.31 16.31 3.07
CA LEU A 28 8.74 15.51 4.21
C LEU A 28 9.19 14.12 3.74
N ASP A 29 10.20 13.59 4.43
CA ASP A 29 10.77 12.27 4.16
C ASP A 29 9.97 11.11 4.80
N ARG A 30 8.90 11.44 5.55
CA ARG A 30 8.05 10.47 6.25
C ARG A 30 6.60 10.93 6.35
N ILE A 31 5.71 9.97 6.52
CA ILE A 31 4.30 10.18 6.87
C ILE A 31 4.19 10.15 8.40
N GLU A 32 3.46 11.09 8.96
CA GLU A 32 3.11 11.09 10.39
C GLU A 32 1.61 10.91 10.53
N LEU A 33 1.20 9.93 11.34
CA LEU A 33 -0.18 9.74 11.78
C LEU A 33 -0.29 10.05 13.26
N SER A 34 -1.46 10.48 13.71
CA SER A 34 -1.72 10.67 15.13
C SER A 34 -1.76 9.32 15.87
N ASP A 35 -1.39 9.32 17.15
CA ASP A 35 -1.45 8.14 18.02
C ASP A 35 -2.84 7.48 17.97
N ASP A 36 -3.92 8.28 17.99
CA ASP A 36 -5.31 7.79 17.86
C ASP A 36 -5.51 6.93 16.59
N VAL A 37 -4.89 7.31 15.46
CA VAL A 37 -5.02 6.55 14.21
C VAL A 37 -4.19 5.27 14.31
N LEU A 38 -3.00 5.32 14.90
CA LEU A 38 -2.16 4.13 15.06
C LEU A 38 -2.78 3.10 16.00
N ASP A 39 -3.40 3.56 17.09
CA ASP A 39 -4.07 2.71 18.07
C ASP A 39 -5.30 1.99 17.49
N GLU A 40 -5.97 2.59 16.49
CA GLU A 40 -7.11 1.99 15.78
C GLU A 40 -6.71 0.88 14.80
N TYR A 41 -5.42 0.71 14.48
CA TYR A 41 -4.98 -0.16 13.38
C TYR A 41 -5.48 -1.60 13.49
N GLU A 42 -5.25 -2.27 14.62
CA GLU A 42 -5.63 -3.67 14.82
C GLU A 42 -7.16 -3.84 14.77
N ASP A 43 -7.89 -2.93 15.41
CA ASP A 43 -9.37 -2.94 15.42
C ASP A 43 -9.96 -2.77 14.01
N VAL A 44 -9.34 -1.92 13.19
CA VAL A 44 -9.79 -1.70 11.80
C VAL A 44 -9.33 -2.82 10.88
N LEU A 45 -8.16 -3.41 11.12
CA LEU A 45 -7.63 -4.51 10.31
C LEU A 45 -8.54 -5.73 10.37
N ASP A 46 -9.10 -6.02 11.54
CA ASP A 46 -10.09 -7.09 11.75
C ASP A 46 -11.38 -6.89 10.94
N LEU A 47 -11.66 -5.67 10.48
CA LEU A 47 -12.82 -5.32 9.66
C LEU A 47 -12.51 -5.31 8.14
N ALA A 48 -11.26 -5.48 7.73
CA ALA A 48 -10.82 -5.31 6.35
C ALA A 48 -11.10 -6.55 5.48
N GLU A 49 -12.37 -6.83 5.21
CA GLU A 49 -12.81 -8.01 4.44
C GLU A 49 -12.69 -7.84 2.91
N GLU A 50 -12.67 -6.62 2.36
CA GLU A 50 -12.54 -6.42 0.90
C GLU A 50 -11.12 -6.78 0.43
N PRO A 51 -10.98 -7.58 -0.65
CA PRO A 51 -9.69 -7.95 -1.21
C PRO A 51 -8.75 -6.77 -1.44
N GLY A 52 -7.54 -6.91 -0.90
CA GLY A 52 -6.47 -5.91 -0.98
C GLY A 52 -6.54 -4.75 0.02
N THR A 53 -7.59 -4.67 0.85
CA THR A 53 -7.74 -3.54 1.79
C THR A 53 -6.78 -3.65 2.98
N SER A 54 -6.66 -4.83 3.57
CA SER A 54 -5.66 -5.13 4.62
C SER A 54 -4.24 -4.87 4.12
N HIS A 55 -3.93 -5.26 2.88
CA HIS A 55 -2.64 -5.00 2.27
C HIS A 55 -2.35 -3.51 2.09
N LEU A 56 -3.36 -2.72 1.68
CA LEU A 56 -3.21 -1.27 1.60
C LEU A 56 -2.99 -0.63 2.98
N MET A 57 -3.67 -1.12 4.01
CA MET A 57 -3.44 -0.68 5.40
C MET A 57 -2.01 -1.01 5.85
N SER A 58 -1.52 -2.22 5.58
CA SER A 58 -0.14 -2.63 5.88
C SER A 58 0.89 -1.78 5.14
N ALA A 59 0.63 -1.44 3.87
CA ALA A 59 1.49 -0.55 3.09
C ALA A 59 1.56 0.86 3.71
N LEU A 60 0.42 1.40 4.16
CA LEU A 60 0.37 2.67 4.87
C LEU A 60 1.15 2.61 6.18
N LEU A 61 0.93 1.58 7.01
CA LEU A 61 1.62 1.43 8.30
C LEU A 61 3.13 1.31 8.11
N ALA A 62 3.58 0.54 7.12
CA ALA A 62 4.99 0.43 6.78
C ALA A 62 5.63 1.77 6.34
N CYS A 63 4.84 2.70 5.78
CA CYS A 63 5.34 4.04 5.48
C CYS A 63 5.48 4.92 6.74
N VAL A 64 4.70 4.65 7.79
CA VAL A 64 4.71 5.40 9.04
C VAL A 64 5.77 4.87 10.00
N ASP A 65 5.89 3.55 10.12
CA ASP A 65 6.86 2.87 11.00
C ASP A 65 8.26 2.74 10.35
N ALA A 66 8.66 3.77 9.59
CA ALA A 66 9.91 3.83 8.87
C ALA A 66 10.87 4.83 9.56
N PRO A 67 11.52 4.46 10.69
CA PRO A 67 12.29 5.39 11.51
C PRO A 67 13.48 6.01 10.76
N ASP A 68 14.08 5.26 9.83
CA ASP A 68 15.18 5.70 8.96
C ASP A 68 14.69 6.21 7.59
N GLY A 69 13.39 6.51 7.48
CA GLY A 69 12.72 6.84 6.23
C GLY A 69 12.45 5.62 5.35
N LEU A 70 11.95 5.85 4.13
CA LEU A 70 11.64 4.79 3.15
C LEU A 70 12.92 4.19 2.54
N THR A 71 13.66 3.44 3.35
CA THR A 71 14.82 2.67 2.89
C THR A 71 14.41 1.68 1.79
N GLY A 72 15.39 1.14 1.05
CA GLY A 72 15.09 0.17 -0.01
C GLY A 72 14.35 -1.08 0.50
N GLU A 73 14.58 -1.49 1.75
CA GLU A 73 13.88 -2.60 2.40
C GLU A 73 12.44 -2.25 2.72
N VAL A 74 12.20 -1.09 3.33
CA VAL A 74 10.84 -0.60 3.63
C VAL A 74 10.04 -0.42 2.34
N LEU A 75 10.66 0.20 1.32
CA LEU A 75 10.03 0.41 0.02
C LEU A 75 9.69 -0.92 -0.67
N TYR A 76 10.56 -1.93 -0.56
CA TYR A 76 10.25 -3.28 -1.04
C TYR A 76 9.01 -3.85 -0.34
N GLY A 77 8.92 -3.73 0.98
CA GLY A 77 7.74 -4.15 1.75
C GLY A 77 6.46 -3.44 1.30
N VAL A 78 6.49 -2.11 1.21
CA VAL A 78 5.35 -1.29 0.75
C VAL A 78 4.88 -1.70 -0.65
N LEU A 79 5.80 -1.86 -1.59
CA LEU A 79 5.47 -2.27 -2.96
C LEU A 79 4.96 -3.71 -3.03
N SER A 80 5.47 -4.60 -2.16
CA SER A 80 5.01 -5.98 -2.05
C SER A 80 3.59 -6.04 -1.53
N PHE A 81 3.26 -5.34 -0.45
CA PHE A 81 1.87 -5.23 0.04
C PHE A 81 0.93 -4.69 -1.03
N CYS A 82 1.32 -3.62 -1.74
CA CYS A 82 0.50 -3.08 -2.82
C CYS A 82 0.26 -4.11 -3.95
N TYR A 83 1.25 -4.94 -4.24
CA TYR A 83 1.15 -5.97 -5.26
C TYR A 83 0.34 -7.18 -4.79
N GLU A 84 0.51 -7.63 -3.56
CA GLU A 84 -0.28 -8.69 -2.94
C GLU A 84 -1.77 -8.30 -2.89
N GLY A 85 -2.08 -7.05 -2.56
CA GLY A 85 -3.45 -6.55 -2.62
C GLY A 85 -4.05 -6.56 -4.03
N LEU A 86 -3.22 -6.41 -5.07
CA LEU A 86 -3.67 -6.62 -6.45
C LEU A 86 -3.92 -8.11 -6.74
N LEU A 87 -3.01 -8.99 -6.33
CA LEU A 87 -3.15 -10.44 -6.56
C LEU A 87 -4.43 -10.98 -5.92
N ASP A 88 -4.71 -10.52 -4.70
CA ASP A 88 -5.93 -10.82 -3.95
C ASP A 88 -7.17 -10.33 -4.69
N ARG A 89 -7.16 -9.06 -5.13
CA ARG A 89 -8.26 -8.46 -5.90
C ARG A 89 -8.52 -9.12 -7.25
N GLU A 90 -7.48 -9.57 -7.93
CA GLU A 90 -7.57 -10.24 -9.23
C GLU A 90 -7.87 -11.75 -9.08
N GLU A 91 -8.06 -12.23 -7.84
CA GLU A 91 -8.34 -13.62 -7.50
C GLU A 91 -7.36 -14.60 -8.17
N VAL A 92 -6.07 -14.24 -8.22
CA VAL A 92 -5.05 -15.07 -8.87
C VAL A 92 -4.89 -16.38 -8.08
N PRO A 93 -5.30 -17.53 -8.65
CA PRO A 93 -5.53 -18.75 -7.86
C PRO A 93 -4.25 -19.40 -7.33
N GLU A 94 -3.13 -19.18 -8.03
CA GLU A 94 -1.80 -19.56 -7.58
C GLU A 94 -0.84 -18.43 -7.94
N TRP A 95 -0.07 -17.93 -6.97
CA TRP A 95 0.94 -16.89 -7.17
C TRP A 95 2.20 -17.48 -7.81
N THR A 96 2.02 -17.98 -9.03
CA THR A 96 3.09 -18.45 -9.89
C THR A 96 3.43 -17.39 -10.91
N GLU A 97 4.69 -17.36 -11.33
CA GLU A 97 5.14 -16.44 -12.36
C GLU A 97 4.35 -16.59 -13.68
N GLU A 98 3.90 -17.81 -14.00
CA GLU A 98 3.07 -18.07 -15.18
C GLU A 98 1.69 -17.42 -15.06
N ALA A 99 1.02 -17.58 -13.91
CA ALA A 99 -0.29 -16.97 -13.66
C ALA A 99 -0.21 -15.43 -13.66
N GLU A 100 0.82 -14.87 -13.04
CA GLU A 100 1.06 -13.42 -13.04
C GLU A 100 1.34 -12.88 -14.44
N ARG A 101 2.11 -13.60 -15.27
CA ARG A 101 2.36 -13.23 -16.68
C ARG A 101 1.11 -13.31 -17.55
N ALA A 102 0.18 -14.20 -17.21
CA ALA A 102 -1.09 -14.34 -17.90
C ALA A 102 -2.12 -13.27 -17.50
N ASN A 103 -1.96 -12.64 -16.33
CA ASN A 103 -2.83 -11.56 -15.87
C ASN A 103 -2.31 -10.18 -16.34
N ALA A 104 -3.11 -9.48 -17.16
CA ALA A 104 -2.74 -8.17 -17.70
C ALA A 104 -2.51 -7.11 -16.62
N ARG A 105 -3.28 -7.13 -15.51
CA ARG A 105 -3.14 -6.18 -14.41
C ARG A 105 -1.86 -6.40 -13.61
N CYS A 106 -1.47 -7.65 -13.39
CA CYS A 106 -0.19 -7.99 -12.78
C CYS A 106 0.97 -7.41 -13.61
N VAL A 107 0.96 -7.67 -14.92
CA VAL A 107 1.99 -7.16 -15.85
C VAL A 107 2.04 -5.64 -15.86
N GLU A 108 0.88 -4.96 -15.96
CA GLU A 108 0.77 -3.51 -15.93
C GLU A 108 1.35 -2.92 -14.62
N THR A 109 1.02 -3.53 -13.49
CA THR A 109 1.43 -3.05 -12.16
C THR A 109 2.92 -3.25 -11.92
N ILE A 110 3.47 -4.40 -12.27
CA ILE A 110 4.93 -4.63 -12.20
C ILE A 110 5.67 -3.63 -13.09
N ALA A 111 5.17 -3.39 -14.31
CA ALA A 111 5.79 -2.41 -15.21
C ALA A 111 5.72 -0.99 -14.63
N PHE A 112 4.60 -0.63 -14.03
CA PHE A 112 4.40 0.65 -13.35
C PHE A 112 5.36 0.84 -12.18
N GLN A 113 5.44 -0.12 -11.25
CA GLN A 113 6.35 -0.06 -10.10
C GLN A 113 7.81 0.01 -10.55
N LYS A 114 8.23 -0.82 -11.53
CA LYS A 114 9.58 -0.77 -12.11
C LYS A 114 9.91 0.58 -12.71
N ARG A 115 8.95 1.23 -13.38
CA ARG A 115 9.14 2.58 -13.93
C ARG A 115 9.37 3.60 -12.82
N LEU A 116 8.53 3.61 -11.78
CA LEU A 116 8.66 4.54 -10.66
C LEU A 116 10.01 4.41 -9.95
N VAL A 117 10.45 3.18 -9.67
CA VAL A 117 11.76 2.93 -9.06
C VAL A 117 12.89 3.49 -9.93
N ARG A 118 12.84 3.27 -11.24
CA ARG A 118 13.86 3.79 -12.17
C ARG A 118 13.87 5.32 -12.23
N GLU A 119 12.70 5.96 -12.16
CA GLU A 119 12.57 7.42 -12.17
C GLU A 119 13.08 8.05 -10.88
N ALA A 120 12.94 7.34 -9.75
CA ALA A 120 13.41 7.80 -8.44
C ALA A 120 14.92 7.61 -8.22
N MET A 121 15.57 6.71 -8.95
CA MET A 121 17.01 6.49 -8.82
C MET A 121 17.82 7.62 -9.48
N PRO A 122 18.76 8.27 -8.76
CA PRO A 122 19.69 9.22 -9.38
C PRO A 122 20.57 8.52 -10.42
N ARG A 123 20.83 9.21 -11.54
CA ARG A 123 21.71 8.74 -12.62
C ARG A 123 23.16 8.61 -12.20
#